data_AF-A0A661GAM9-F1
#
_entry.id   AF-A0A661GAM9-F1
#
_cell.length_a   1.000
_cell.length_b   1.000
_cell.length_c   1.000
_cell.angle_alpha   90.00
_cell.angle_beta   90.00
_cell.angle_gamma   90.00
#
_symmetry.space_group_name_H-M   'P 1'
#
loop_
_entity.id
_entity.type
_entity.pdbx_description
1 polymer ?
#
loop_
_entity_poly.entity_id
_entity_poly.type
_entity_poly.pdbx_seq_one_letter_code
_entity_poly.pdbx_strand_id
1 'polypeptide(L)'
;LIGMLTPHSWWLALGVSDLTHQYMAIYAGLAFGSLCLIGATMLLLRRLNEPRVRAVSRYRDTFIIGWLLATVTLGLLTTIVSFQHAGEGDTSTMIALTLWVQSVATLNVNADLITGVSFIYKLHMFFGMTVFLLFPFTRLVHVWSVPLGYLGRAYQIVRIKRIRMN
;
A
#
# COMPACT_ATOMS: atom_id res chain seq x y z
N LEU A 1 6.51 -1.19 -5.85
CA LEU A 1 6.64 -1.49 -7.29
C LEU A 1 7.30 -2.84 -7.51
N ILE A 2 8.29 -3.21 -6.70
CA ILE A 2 8.76 -4.60 -6.60
C ILE A 2 7.69 -5.42 -5.86
N GLY A 3 7.23 -6.54 -6.45
CA GLY A 3 6.20 -7.41 -5.91
C GLY A 3 5.21 -7.86 -6.99
N MET A 4 3.92 -7.56 -6.81
CA MET A 4 2.85 -7.96 -7.75
C MET A 4 2.89 -7.25 -9.11
N LEU A 5 3.48 -6.06 -9.21
CA LEU A 5 3.62 -5.36 -10.50
C LEU A 5 4.83 -5.82 -11.32
N THR A 6 5.74 -6.58 -10.72
CA THR A 6 6.86 -7.18 -11.44
C THR A 6 6.35 -8.39 -12.22
N PRO A 7 6.66 -8.52 -13.53
CA PRO A 7 6.28 -9.70 -14.30
C PRO A 7 6.81 -10.98 -13.66
N HIS A 8 6.00 -12.02 -13.64
CA HIS A 8 6.36 -13.31 -13.03
C HIS A 8 7.65 -13.90 -13.64
N SER A 9 7.90 -13.68 -14.93
CA SER A 9 9.13 -14.11 -15.61
C SER A 9 10.41 -13.52 -15.02
N TRP A 10 10.35 -12.32 -14.45
CA TRP A 10 11.52 -11.69 -13.82
C TRP A 10 11.89 -12.36 -12.50
N TRP A 11 10.90 -12.80 -11.72
CA TRP A 11 11.15 -13.55 -10.48
C TRP A 11 11.80 -14.90 -10.76
N LEU A 12 11.29 -15.62 -11.77
CA LEU A 12 11.89 -16.87 -12.22
C LEU A 12 13.31 -16.67 -12.76
N ALA A 13 13.57 -15.60 -13.51
CA ALA A 13 14.91 -15.27 -14.03
C ALA A 13 15.92 -14.97 -12.92
N LEU A 14 15.45 -14.44 -11.77
CA LEU A 14 16.27 -14.22 -10.57
C LEU A 14 16.42 -15.50 -9.71
N GLY A 15 15.86 -16.63 -10.14
CA GLY A 15 15.88 -17.90 -9.41
C GLY A 15 14.92 -17.95 -8.22
N VAL A 16 13.96 -17.02 -8.13
CA VAL A 16 12.96 -16.99 -7.06
C VAL A 16 11.73 -17.78 -7.50
N SER A 17 11.48 -18.92 -6.84
CA SER A 17 10.26 -19.70 -7.06
C SER A 17 9.02 -18.96 -6.55
N ASP A 18 7.83 -19.29 -7.06
CA ASP A 18 6.58 -18.69 -6.59
C ASP A 18 6.35 -18.88 -5.10
N LEU A 19 6.69 -20.06 -4.59
CA LEU A 19 6.56 -20.37 -3.18
C LEU A 19 7.51 -19.50 -2.35
N THR A 20 8.75 -19.32 -2.80
CA THR A 20 9.71 -18.40 -2.16
C THR A 20 9.21 -16.96 -2.18
N HIS A 21 8.63 -16.51 -3.29
CA HIS A 21 8.04 -15.18 -3.41
C HIS A 21 6.87 -15.00 -2.45
N GLN A 22 5.99 -16.00 -2.31
CA GLN A 22 4.88 -15.99 -1.35
C GLN A 22 5.39 -15.88 0.09
N TYR A 23 6.36 -16.71 0.49
CA TYR A 23 6.94 -16.62 1.83
C TYR A 23 7.63 -15.27 2.09
N MET A 24 8.35 -14.73 1.10
CA MET A 24 8.96 -13.40 1.20
C MET A 24 7.90 -12.32 1.43
N ALA A 25 6.81 -12.34 0.66
CA ALA A 25 5.70 -11.41 0.81
C ALA A 25 5.03 -11.54 2.19
N ILE A 26 4.86 -12.76 2.68
CA ILE A 26 4.29 -13.03 4.01
C ILE A 26 5.18 -12.47 5.12
N TYR A 27 6.48 -12.79 5.14
CA TYR A 27 7.37 -12.35 6.21
C TYR A 27 7.60 -10.83 6.19
N ALA A 28 7.86 -10.26 5.02
CA ALA A 28 8.00 -8.82 4.87
C ALA A 28 6.68 -8.09 5.22
N GLY A 29 5.55 -8.65 4.77
CA GLY A 29 4.21 -8.15 5.07
C GLY A 29 3.90 -8.14 6.56
N LEU A 30 4.22 -9.22 7.29
CA LEU A 30 4.07 -9.27 8.74
C LEU A 30 4.96 -8.25 9.45
N ALA A 31 6.24 -8.16 9.08
CA ALA A 31 7.17 -7.24 9.73
C ALA A 31 6.75 -5.77 9.53
N PHE A 32 6.64 -5.33 8.27
CA PHE A 32 6.32 -3.93 7.97
C PHE A 32 4.85 -3.59 8.27
N GLY A 33 3.94 -4.54 8.05
CA GLY A 33 2.52 -4.37 8.37
C GLY A 33 2.28 -4.22 9.86
N SER A 34 2.96 -5.00 10.72
CA SER A 34 2.83 -4.87 12.18
C SER A 34 3.39 -3.54 12.68
N LEU A 35 4.55 -3.11 12.17
CA LEU A 35 5.10 -1.79 12.47
C LEU A 35 4.15 -0.67 12.05
N CYS A 36 3.55 -0.78 10.86
CA CYS A 36 2.57 0.16 10.37
C CYS A 36 1.30 0.19 11.25
N LEU A 37 0.79 -0.97 11.65
CA LEU A 37 -0.39 -1.09 12.51
C LEU A 37 -0.17 -0.41 13.87
N ILE A 38 0.97 -0.68 14.50
CA ILE A 38 1.34 -0.06 15.79
C ILE A 38 1.45 1.46 15.63
N GLY A 39 2.21 1.94 14.64
CA GLY A 39 2.39 3.38 14.40
C GLY A 39 1.07 4.10 14.07
N ALA A 40 0.25 3.52 13.20
CA ALA A 40 -1.06 4.07 12.83
C ALA A 40 -2.01 4.12 14.04
N THR A 41 -2.01 3.07 14.88
CA THR A 41 -2.81 3.02 16.11
C THR A 41 -2.37 4.11 17.09
N MET A 42 -1.07 4.26 17.34
CA MET A 42 -0.53 5.33 18.19
C MET A 42 -0.92 6.73 17.69
N LEU A 43 -0.82 6.96 16.38
CA LEU A 43 -1.18 8.23 15.76
C LEU A 43 -2.69 8.51 15.81
N LEU A 44 -3.53 7.49 15.65
CA LEU A 44 -4.98 7.61 15.79
C LEU A 44 -5.36 7.93 17.24
N LEU A 45 -4.82 7.19 18.21
CA LEU A 45 -5.04 7.45 19.64
C LEU A 45 -4.61 8.87 20.02
N ARG A 46 -3.43 9.31 19.56
CA ARG A 46 -2.97 10.69 19.75
C ARG A 46 -3.95 11.70 19.17
N ARG A 47 -4.51 11.45 17.99
CA ARG A 47 -5.44 12.38 17.33
C ARG A 47 -6.77 12.50 18.08
N LEU A 48 -7.26 11.40 18.67
CA LEU A 48 -8.53 11.37 19.38
C LEU A 48 -8.43 11.92 20.81
N ASN A 49 -7.33 11.63 21.49
CA ASN A 49 -7.20 11.86 22.93
C ASN A 49 -6.45 13.16 23.28
N GLU A 50 -5.52 13.63 22.43
CA GLU A 50 -4.76 14.85 22.71
C GLU A 50 -5.58 16.11 22.38
N PRO A 51 -5.95 16.95 23.37
CA PRO A 51 -6.83 18.10 23.14
C PRO A 51 -6.28 19.07 22.10
N ARG A 52 -4.96 19.30 22.12
CA ARG A 52 -4.28 20.22 21.19
C ARG A 52 -4.38 19.74 19.74
N VAL A 53 -4.20 18.44 19.51
CA VAL A 53 -4.24 17.85 18.16
C VAL A 53 -5.67 17.78 17.67
N ARG A 54 -6.62 17.41 18.55
CA ARG A 54 -8.03 17.31 18.20
C ARG A 54 -8.63 18.66 17.82
N ALA A 55 -8.26 19.74 18.52
CA ALA A 55 -8.74 21.09 18.24
C ALA A 55 -8.39 21.60 16.82
N VAL A 56 -7.27 21.14 16.25
CA VAL A 56 -6.80 21.56 14.91
C VAL A 56 -6.98 20.49 13.83
N SER A 57 -7.53 19.32 14.18
CA SER A 57 -7.73 18.22 13.24
C SER A 57 -9.06 18.35 12.50
N ARG A 58 -9.09 17.96 11.23
CA ARG A 58 -10.34 17.84 10.47
C ARG A 58 -10.88 16.41 10.60
N TYR A 59 -12.21 16.24 10.51
CA TYR A 59 -12.83 14.90 10.55
C TYR A 59 -12.21 13.93 9.53
N ARG A 60 -11.99 14.40 8.29
CA ARG A 60 -11.37 13.63 7.21
C ARG A 60 -9.99 13.07 7.56
N ASP A 61 -9.26 13.73 8.45
CA ASP A 61 -7.95 13.30 8.89
C ASP A 61 -7.99 12.10 9.83
N THR A 62 -8.99 12.06 10.70
CA THR A 62 -9.28 10.94 11.60
C THR A 62 -9.86 9.79 10.80
N PHE A 63 -10.76 10.09 9.85
CA PHE A 63 -11.33 9.10 8.95
C PHE A 63 -10.25 8.37 8.15
N ILE A 64 -9.34 9.11 7.47
CA ILE A 64 -8.36 8.45 6.59
C ILE A 64 -7.37 7.58 7.36
N ILE A 65 -6.91 8.00 8.55
CA ILE A 65 -6.03 7.13 9.35
C ILE A 65 -6.77 5.90 9.89
N GLY A 66 -8.06 6.03 10.24
CA GLY A 66 -8.90 4.88 10.57
C GLY A 66 -9.09 3.93 9.39
N TRP A 67 -9.29 4.46 8.18
CA TRP A 67 -9.41 3.66 6.96
C TRP A 67 -8.10 2.91 6.63
N LEU A 68 -6.96 3.58 6.78
CA LEU A 68 -5.64 2.94 6.64
C LEU A 68 -5.43 1.84 7.69
N LEU A 69 -5.86 2.07 8.93
CA LEU A 69 -5.79 1.09 10.01
C LEU A 69 -6.62 -0.15 9.67
N ALA A 70 -7.87 0.04 9.19
CA ALA A 70 -8.68 -1.08 8.70
C ALA A 70 -7.99 -1.81 7.53
N THR A 71 -7.42 -1.06 6.58
CA THR A 71 -6.73 -1.63 5.41
C THR A 71 -5.53 -2.48 5.79
N VAL A 72 -4.66 -2.00 6.71
CA VAL A 72 -3.48 -2.76 7.15
C VAL A 72 -3.87 -3.95 8.03
N THR A 73 -4.89 -3.83 8.88
CA THR A 73 -5.42 -4.96 9.65
C THR A 73 -5.94 -6.06 8.73
N LEU A 74 -6.75 -5.70 7.72
CA LEU A 74 -7.22 -6.65 6.72
C LEU A 74 -6.03 -7.29 5.96
N GLY A 75 -5.03 -6.49 5.59
CA GLY A 75 -3.82 -6.99 4.94
C GLY A 75 -3.08 -8.02 5.79
N LEU A 76 -2.89 -7.74 7.08
CA LEU A 76 -2.29 -8.70 8.02
C LEU A 76 -3.15 -9.95 8.19
N LEU A 77 -4.48 -9.83 8.23
CA LEU A 77 -5.37 -11.00 8.29
C LEU A 77 -5.24 -11.88 7.03
N THR A 78 -5.03 -11.31 5.84
CA THR A 78 -4.78 -12.11 4.64
C THR A 78 -3.50 -12.94 4.75
N THR A 79 -2.48 -12.48 5.49
CA THR A 79 -1.22 -13.24 5.64
C THR A 79 -1.41 -14.55 6.39
N ILE A 80 -2.36 -14.62 7.33
CA ILE A 80 -2.70 -15.84 8.07
C ILE A 80 -3.24 -16.90 7.09
N VAL A 81 -4.13 -16.48 6.20
CA VAL A 81 -4.70 -17.35 5.16
C VAL A 81 -3.63 -17.72 4.12
N SER A 82 -2.76 -16.79 3.73
CA SER A 82 -1.66 -17.07 2.80
C SER A 82 -0.63 -18.04 3.36
N PHE A 83 -0.44 -18.07 4.69
CA PHE A 83 0.42 -19.07 5.36
C PHE A 83 -0.13 -20.49 5.20
N GLN A 84 -1.45 -20.67 5.26
CA GLN A 84 -2.07 -21.99 5.08
C GLN A 84 -1.83 -22.50 3.66
N HIS A 85 -2.14 -21.69 2.65
CA HIS A 85 -1.88 -22.04 1.24
C HIS A 85 -0.38 -22.32 1.00
N ALA A 86 0.52 -21.50 1.54
CA ALA A 86 1.96 -21.73 1.40
C ALA A 86 2.44 -23.02 2.09
N GLY A 87 1.83 -23.40 3.21
CA GLY A 87 2.13 -24.65 3.92
C GLY A 87 1.72 -25.89 3.11
N GLU A 88 0.68 -25.77 2.29
CA GLU A 88 0.22 -26.80 1.35
C GLU A 88 0.99 -26.76 0.01
N GLY A 89 1.88 -25.79 -0.18
CA GLY A 89 2.61 -25.56 -1.44
C GLY A 89 1.77 -24.90 -2.53
N ASP A 90 0.57 -24.39 -2.20
CA ASP A 90 -0.32 -23.71 -3.13
C ASP A 90 0.02 -22.22 -3.26
N THR A 91 0.34 -21.81 -4.50
CA THR A 91 0.65 -20.43 -4.88
C THR A 91 -0.40 -19.83 -5.81
N SER A 92 -1.45 -20.58 -6.13
CA SER A 92 -2.49 -20.19 -7.10
C SER A 92 -3.15 -18.86 -6.74
N THR A 93 -3.49 -18.66 -5.47
CA THR A 93 -4.11 -17.41 -4.99
C THR A 93 -3.18 -16.20 -5.13
N MET A 94 -1.89 -16.36 -4.81
CA MET A 94 -0.90 -15.28 -4.97
C MET A 94 -0.74 -14.90 -6.45
N ILE A 95 -0.65 -15.90 -7.32
CA ILE A 95 -0.51 -15.70 -8.77
C ILE A 95 -1.76 -15.02 -9.33
N ALA A 96 -2.95 -15.50 -8.96
CA ALA A 96 -4.23 -14.92 -9.38
C ALA A 96 -4.37 -13.44 -9.00
N LEU A 97 -4.03 -13.09 -7.75
CA LEU A 97 -4.00 -11.70 -7.27
C LEU A 97 -2.97 -10.85 -8.01
N THR A 98 -1.78 -11.40 -8.27
CA THR A 98 -0.71 -10.74 -9.01
C THR A 98 -1.15 -10.42 -10.44
N LEU A 99 -1.71 -11.39 -11.15
CA LEU A 99 -2.23 -11.22 -12.51
C LEU A 99 -3.39 -10.22 -12.54
N TRP A 100 -4.27 -10.23 -11.54
CA TRP A 100 -5.35 -9.26 -11.45
C TRP A 100 -4.81 -7.83 -11.33
N VAL A 101 -3.85 -7.59 -10.43
CA VAL A 101 -3.21 -6.27 -10.25
C VAL A 101 -2.54 -5.81 -11.55
N GLN A 102 -1.85 -6.71 -12.25
CA GLN A 102 -1.22 -6.40 -13.55
C GLN A 102 -2.25 -6.10 -14.64
N SER A 103 -3.38 -6.80 -14.65
CA SER A 103 -4.48 -6.56 -15.59
C SER A 103 -5.07 -5.15 -15.43
N VAL A 104 -5.22 -4.70 -14.17
CA VAL A 104 -5.68 -3.34 -13.85
C VAL A 104 -4.63 -2.31 -14.26
N ALA A 105 -3.35 -2.57 -13.96
CA ALA A 105 -2.26 -1.65 -14.32
C ALA A 105 -2.04 -1.51 -15.83
N THR A 106 -2.31 -2.56 -16.60
CA THR A 106 -2.23 -2.56 -18.07
C THR A 106 -3.53 -2.10 -18.74
N LEU A 107 -4.54 -1.68 -17.96
CA LEU A 107 -5.86 -1.25 -18.43
C LEU A 107 -6.64 -2.33 -19.21
N ASN A 108 -6.28 -3.60 -19.04
CA ASN A 108 -6.97 -4.76 -19.60
C ASN A 108 -7.54 -5.61 -18.45
N VAL A 109 -8.54 -5.06 -17.76
CA VAL A 109 -9.05 -5.61 -16.50
C VAL A 109 -9.68 -6.99 -16.72
N ASN A 110 -9.18 -8.02 -16.04
CA ASN A 110 -9.75 -9.36 -16.03
C ASN A 110 -10.32 -9.68 -14.64
N ALA A 111 -11.64 -9.63 -14.50
CA ALA A 111 -12.33 -9.89 -13.23
C ALA A 111 -12.38 -11.39 -12.86
N ASP A 112 -12.25 -12.29 -13.84
CA ASP A 112 -12.36 -13.73 -13.62
C ASP A 112 -11.26 -14.25 -12.70
N LEU A 113 -10.09 -13.60 -12.72
CA LEU A 113 -8.92 -13.91 -11.91
C LEU A 113 -9.18 -13.87 -10.39
N ILE A 114 -10.21 -13.14 -9.94
CA ILE A 114 -10.51 -13.01 -8.51
C ILE A 114 -11.80 -13.70 -8.09
N THR A 115 -12.50 -14.36 -9.02
CA THR A 115 -13.80 -15.01 -8.73
C THR A 115 -13.68 -16.07 -7.64
N GLY A 116 -12.70 -16.97 -7.77
CA GLY A 116 -12.43 -18.06 -6.81
C GLY A 116 -11.65 -17.66 -5.56
N VAL A 117 -11.16 -16.42 -5.47
CA VAL A 117 -10.35 -15.98 -4.33
C VAL A 117 -11.21 -15.76 -3.09
N SER A 118 -10.68 -16.16 -1.92
CA SER A 118 -11.32 -16.01 -0.62
C SER A 118 -11.75 -14.57 -0.33
N PHE A 119 -12.86 -14.43 0.39
CA PHE A 119 -13.50 -13.14 0.67
C PHE A 119 -12.58 -12.15 1.38
N ILE A 120 -11.66 -12.62 2.24
CA ILE A 120 -10.74 -11.74 2.98
C ILE A 120 -9.83 -10.92 2.05
N TYR A 121 -9.36 -11.52 0.95
CA TYR A 121 -8.55 -10.83 -0.04
C TYR A 121 -9.39 -9.80 -0.79
N LYS A 122 -10.61 -10.15 -1.19
CA LYS A 122 -11.56 -9.23 -1.83
C LYS A 122 -11.85 -8.01 -0.95
N LEU A 123 -12.02 -8.23 0.36
CA LEU A 123 -12.24 -7.16 1.32
C LEU A 123 -11.00 -6.25 1.44
N HIS A 124 -9.80 -6.83 1.56
CA HIS A 124 -8.56 -6.05 1.56
C HIS A 124 -8.39 -5.23 0.26
N MET A 125 -8.64 -5.84 -0.89
CA MET A 125 -8.60 -5.19 -2.20
C MET A 125 -9.59 -4.03 -2.28
N PHE A 126 -10.83 -4.21 -1.83
CA PHE A 126 -11.83 -3.15 -1.82
C PHE A 126 -11.36 -1.95 -0.98
N PHE A 127 -10.88 -2.21 0.24
CA PHE A 127 -10.35 -1.15 1.12
C PHE A 127 -9.13 -0.46 0.50
N GLY A 128 -8.20 -1.24 -0.06
CA GLY A 128 -6.98 -0.74 -0.70
C GLY A 128 -7.26 0.11 -1.95
N MET A 129 -8.14 -0.34 -2.85
CA MET A 129 -8.53 0.44 -4.02
C MET A 129 -9.28 1.72 -3.64
N THR A 130 -10.09 1.66 -2.57
CA THR A 130 -10.77 2.84 -2.04
C THR A 130 -9.78 3.87 -1.47
N VAL A 131 -8.60 3.46 -0.97
CA VAL A 131 -7.55 4.41 -0.58
C VAL A 131 -7.14 5.30 -1.77
N PHE A 132 -7.00 4.74 -2.97
CA PHE A 132 -6.69 5.52 -4.17
C PHE A 132 -7.83 6.47 -4.56
N LEU A 133 -9.08 6.08 -4.35
CA LEU A 133 -10.24 6.96 -4.56
C LEU A 133 -10.29 8.12 -3.55
N LEU A 134 -9.94 7.85 -2.29
CA LEU A 134 -9.85 8.86 -1.22
C LEU A 134 -8.58 9.72 -1.31
N PHE A 135 -7.58 9.27 -2.06
CA PHE A 135 -6.26 9.88 -2.14
C PHE A 135 -6.28 11.39 -2.46
N PRO A 136 -6.91 11.87 -3.57
CA PRO A 136 -6.83 13.28 -3.95
C PRO A 136 -7.59 14.20 -3.00
N PHE A 137 -8.51 13.65 -2.21
CA PHE A 137 -9.35 14.44 -1.31
C PHE A 137 -8.80 14.47 0.11
N THR A 138 -7.76 13.71 0.45
CA THR A 138 -7.25 13.59 1.82
C THR A 138 -5.82 14.13 1.92
N ARG A 139 -5.25 14.10 3.12
CA ARG A 139 -3.84 14.49 3.30
C ARG A 139 -2.85 13.53 2.63
N LEU A 140 -3.30 12.39 2.09
CA LEU A 140 -2.44 11.40 1.43
C LEU A 140 -1.65 11.96 0.24
N VAL A 141 -2.09 13.08 -0.35
CA VAL A 141 -1.35 13.81 -1.40
C VAL A 141 0.10 14.13 -1.04
N HIS A 142 0.45 14.20 0.25
CA HIS A 142 1.83 14.41 0.70
C HIS A 142 2.79 13.32 0.21
N VAL A 143 2.30 12.11 -0.10
CA VAL A 143 3.11 11.01 -0.65
C VAL A 143 3.72 11.38 -2.01
N TRP A 144 3.13 12.30 -2.78
CA TRP A 144 3.74 12.80 -4.02
C TRP A 144 4.90 13.78 -3.80
N SER A 145 5.01 14.34 -2.59
CA SER A 145 6.01 15.35 -2.25
C SER A 145 7.25 14.76 -1.56
N VAL A 146 7.55 13.48 -1.81
CA VAL A 146 8.77 12.84 -1.27
C VAL A 146 9.99 13.62 -1.76
N PRO A 147 10.80 14.21 -0.87
CA PRO A 147 11.81 15.19 -1.24
C PRO A 147 13.11 14.53 -1.76
N LEU A 148 13.03 13.63 -2.74
CA LEU A 148 14.21 12.94 -3.30
C LEU A 148 15.24 13.92 -3.87
N GLY A 149 14.77 15.03 -4.46
CA GLY A 149 15.63 16.09 -4.99
C GLY A 149 16.44 16.83 -3.92
N TYR A 150 16.09 16.71 -2.63
CA TYR A 150 16.85 17.34 -1.54
C TYR A 150 18.27 16.79 -1.44
N LEU A 151 18.48 15.50 -1.74
CA LEU A 151 19.79 14.85 -1.67
C LEU A 151 20.84 15.49 -2.60
N GLY A 152 20.39 16.04 -3.74
CA GLY A 152 21.26 16.74 -4.70
C GLY A 152 21.13 18.26 -4.65
N ARG A 153 20.38 18.82 -3.70
CA ARG A 153 20.06 20.25 -3.69
C ARG A 153 21.17 21.05 -3.01
N ALA A 154 21.56 22.17 -3.60
CA ALA A 154 22.39 23.15 -2.91
C ALA A 154 21.69 23.67 -1.64
N TYR A 155 22.49 23.91 -0.59
CA TYR A 155 22.00 24.45 0.68
C TYR A 155 21.31 25.80 0.47
N GLN A 156 21.98 26.72 -0.22
CA GLN A 156 21.44 28.04 -0.52
C GLN A 156 20.71 28.01 -1.86
N ILE A 157 19.42 28.36 -1.84
CA ILE A 157 18.64 28.64 -3.04
C ILE A 157 18.29 30.13 -3.03
N VAL A 158 18.77 30.86 -4.03
CA VAL A 158 18.38 32.24 -4.29
C VAL A 158 17.45 32.25 -5.49
N ARG A 159 16.28 32.88 -5.36
CA ARG A 159 15.34 33.10 -6.46
C ARG A 159 15.45 34.53 -6.94
N ILE A 160 15.75 34.73 -8.22
CA ILE A 160 15.80 36.05 -8.85
C ILE A 160 14.40 36.50 -9.28
N LYS A 161 14.20 37.81 -9.43
CA LYS A 161 12.94 38.38 -9.92
C LYS A 161 12.71 37.91 -11.37
N ARG A 162 11.54 37.33 -11.63
CA ARG A 162 11.13 36.96 -13.01
C ARG A 162 10.69 38.22 -13.74
N ILE A 163 11.58 38.80 -14.54
CA ILE A 163 11.24 39.93 -15.42
C ILE A 163 10.55 39.34 -16.67
N ARG A 164 9.28 39.69 -16.88
CA ARG A 164 8.56 39.35 -18.10
C ARG A 164 8.85 40.47 -19.10
N MET A 165 9.59 40.17 -20.16
CA MET A 165 9.72 41.08 -21.29
C MET A 165 8.43 40.93 -22.11
N ASN A 166 7.74 42.06 -22.31
CA ASN A 166 6.54 42.14 -23.17
C ASN A 166 6.93 42.00 -24.63
#